data_AF-A0A2J8IM45-F1
#
_entry.id   AF-A0A2J8IM45-F1
#
_cell.length_a   1.000
_cell.length_b   1.000
_cell.length_c   1.000
_cell.angle_alpha   90.00
_cell.angle_beta   90.00
_cell.angle_gamma   90.00
#
_symmetry.space_group_name_H-M   'P 1'
#
loop_
_entity.id
_entity.type
_entity.pdbx_description
1 polymer ?
#
loop_
_entity_poly.entity_id
_entity_poly.type
_entity_poly.pdbx_seq_one_letter_code
_entity_poly.pdbx_strand_id
1 'polypeptide(L)'
;KRTLNDSRLLREDVEFQPLTLMVLVGPGAGGAAGSSETQRVPARVLDTDTITQVKEKVLDQVYKGTPFSQRPSVHALDLEWRSGLAGHLTLSDEDLTSVTQNHWKRLNTLQHYKVPDGATVGLVPQLHRGSTISQSLAQRCPLGESESLGPDLGPLESRLGR
;
A
#
# COMPACT_ATOMS: atom_id res chain seq x y z
N LYS A 1 -22.02 3.97 8.72
CA LYS A 1 -23.49 3.83 8.59
C LYS A 1 -24.05 2.52 9.17
N ARG A 2 -23.35 1.37 9.07
CA ARG A 2 -23.83 0.08 9.62
C ARG A 2 -22.97 -0.33 10.81
N THR A 3 -23.58 -0.51 11.98
CA THR A 3 -22.94 -0.99 13.22
C THR A 3 -23.98 -1.67 14.09
N LEU A 4 -23.56 -2.64 14.90
CA LEU A 4 -24.39 -3.29 15.93
C LEU A 4 -24.31 -2.57 17.29
N ASN A 5 -23.47 -1.54 17.39
CA ASN A 5 -23.28 -0.73 18.60
C ASN A 5 -23.90 0.66 18.39
N ASP A 6 -24.93 1.00 19.17
CA ASP A 6 -25.68 2.26 19.11
C ASP A 6 -24.77 3.49 19.29
N SER A 7 -23.82 3.41 20.23
CA SER A 7 -22.87 4.50 20.48
C SER A 7 -21.96 4.85 19.28
N ARG A 8 -21.90 3.97 18.28
CA ARG A 8 -21.12 4.16 17.04
C ARG A 8 -22.00 4.44 15.82
N LEU A 9 -23.32 4.62 16.01
CA LEU A 9 -24.22 4.96 14.92
C LEU A 9 -23.92 6.39 14.45
N LEU A 10 -23.64 6.51 13.16
CA LEU A 10 -23.64 7.80 12.50
C LEU A 10 -25.09 8.28 12.42
N ARG A 11 -25.40 9.33 13.18
CA ARG A 11 -26.76 9.88 13.31
C ARG A 11 -27.13 10.82 12.16
N GLU A 12 -26.12 11.38 11.53
CA GLU A 12 -26.28 12.22 10.34
C GLU A 12 -26.59 11.34 9.14
N ASP A 13 -27.53 11.78 8.31
CA ASP A 13 -27.78 11.14 7.03
C ASP A 13 -26.76 11.66 6.02
N VAL A 14 -25.70 10.88 5.84
CA VAL A 14 -24.69 11.12 4.83
C VAL A 14 -25.10 10.38 3.57
N GLU A 15 -25.36 11.13 2.50
CA GLU A 15 -25.45 10.61 1.15
C GLU A 15 -24.07 10.12 0.69
N PHE A 16 -24.03 8.94 0.10
CA PHE A 16 -22.81 8.34 -0.42
C PHE A 16 -23.11 7.60 -1.71
N GLN A 17 -22.12 7.53 -2.59
CA GLN A 17 -22.15 6.79 -3.84
C GLN A 17 -21.06 5.71 -3.82
N PRO A 18 -21.42 4.42 -4.04
CA PRO A 18 -20.44 3.39 -4.25
C PRO A 18 -19.67 3.63 -5.55
N LEU A 19 -18.34 3.51 -5.51
CA LEU A 19 -17.46 3.61 -6.65
C LEU A 19 -16.67 2.31 -6.81
N THR A 20 -16.27 2.00 -8.04
CA THR A 20 -15.36 0.91 -8.40
C THR A 20 -14.09 1.50 -9.01
N LEU A 21 -12.99 1.45 -8.27
CA LEU A 21 -11.69 1.88 -8.77
C LEU A 21 -10.99 0.75 -9.52
N MET A 22 -10.28 1.07 -10.59
CA MET A 22 -9.44 0.14 -11.35
C MET A 22 -8.00 0.25 -10.87
N VAL A 23 -7.58 -0.65 -9.98
CA VAL A 23 -6.26 -0.61 -9.33
C VAL A 23 -5.21 -1.25 -10.24
N LEU A 24 -4.16 -0.51 -10.57
CA LEU A 24 -2.99 -1.03 -11.27
C LEU A 24 -2.04 -1.68 -10.27
N VAL A 25 -1.75 -2.96 -10.51
CA VAL A 25 -0.83 -3.76 -9.69
C VAL A 25 0.39 -4.10 -10.53
N GLY A 26 1.56 -3.67 -10.06
CA GLY A 26 2.84 -3.96 -10.71
C GLY A 26 3.25 -5.44 -10.57
N PRO A 27 4.15 -5.93 -11.43
CA PRO A 27 4.65 -7.30 -11.36
C PRO A 27 5.30 -7.57 -9.99
N GLY A 28 4.86 -8.65 -9.32
CA GLY A 28 5.37 -9.07 -8.00
C GLY A 28 4.59 -8.54 -6.79
N ALA A 29 3.60 -7.64 -6.97
CA ALA A 29 2.69 -7.23 -5.91
C ALA A 29 1.43 -8.12 -5.86
N GLY A 30 0.90 -8.39 -4.67
CA GLY A 30 -0.40 -9.06 -4.50
C GLY A 30 -0.43 -10.58 -4.74
N GLY A 31 0.69 -11.29 -4.54
CA GLY A 31 0.72 -12.76 -4.61
C GLY A 31 0.66 -13.36 -6.04
N ALA A 32 0.55 -12.53 -7.08
CA ALA A 32 0.66 -12.95 -8.47
C ALA A 32 2.14 -13.13 -8.86
N ALA A 33 2.79 -14.17 -8.33
CA ALA A 33 4.11 -14.59 -8.76
C ALA A 33 4.01 -15.22 -10.15
N GLY A 34 4.29 -14.46 -11.21
CA GLY A 34 4.44 -15.04 -12.56
C GLY A 34 4.07 -14.14 -13.75
N SER A 35 3.37 -13.02 -13.55
CA SER A 35 3.01 -12.11 -14.65
C SER A 35 3.93 -10.89 -14.69
N SER A 36 4.62 -10.69 -15.82
CA SER A 36 5.39 -9.46 -16.11
C SER A 36 4.50 -8.27 -16.50
N GLU A 37 3.19 -8.48 -16.58
CA GLU A 37 2.21 -7.48 -17.01
C GLU A 37 1.53 -6.78 -15.83
N THR A 38 1.25 -5.49 -15.99
CA THR A 38 0.46 -4.71 -15.04
C THR A 38 -0.98 -5.24 -15.01
N GLN A 39 -1.39 -5.76 -13.86
CA GLN A 39 -2.74 -6.28 -13.66
C GLN A 39 -3.70 -5.16 -13.23
N ARG A 40 -4.99 -5.32 -13.58
CA ARG A 40 -6.07 -4.42 -13.16
C ARG A 40 -6.99 -5.14 -12.20
N VAL A 41 -7.08 -4.66 -10.96
CA VAL A 41 -7.91 -5.22 -9.90
C VAL A 41 -9.04 -4.24 -9.55
N PRO A 42 -10.32 -4.62 -9.69
CA PRO A 42 -11.42 -3.75 -9.29
C PRO A 42 -11.53 -3.68 -7.76
N ALA A 43 -11.61 -2.47 -7.21
CA ALA A 43 -11.78 -2.24 -5.77
C ALA A 43 -13.04 -1.40 -5.50
N ARG A 44 -13.95 -1.94 -4.68
CA ARG A 44 -15.19 -1.26 -4.28
C ARG A 44 -14.95 -0.34 -3.09
N VAL A 45 -15.30 0.93 -3.25
CA VAL A 45 -15.13 2.00 -2.25
C VAL A 45 -16.37 2.89 -2.22
N LEU A 46 -16.40 3.89 -1.35
CA LEU A 46 -17.41 4.94 -1.30
C LEU A 46 -16.76 6.28 -1.66
N ASP A 47 -17.50 7.16 -2.31
CA ASP A 47 -17.06 8.54 -2.57
C ASP A 47 -16.73 9.32 -1.27
N THR A 48 -17.37 8.96 -0.16
CA THR A 48 -17.14 9.53 1.17
C THR A 48 -15.97 8.91 1.94
N ASP A 49 -15.32 7.87 1.42
CA ASP A 49 -14.13 7.30 2.09
C ASP A 49 -13.00 8.33 2.10
N THR A 50 -12.29 8.43 3.23
CA THR A 50 -11.02 9.18 3.28
C THR A 50 -9.96 8.48 2.44
N ILE A 51 -8.89 9.18 2.08
CA ILE A 51 -7.83 8.59 1.26
C ILE A 51 -7.13 7.41 1.96
N THR A 52 -6.89 7.49 3.28
CA THR A 52 -6.37 6.34 4.03
C THR A 52 -7.33 5.15 3.99
N GLN A 53 -8.64 5.36 4.15
CA GLN A 53 -9.64 4.29 4.06
C GLN A 53 -9.68 3.65 2.66
N VAL A 54 -9.53 4.45 1.60
CA VAL A 54 -9.40 3.94 0.24
C VAL A 54 -8.15 3.07 0.09
N LYS A 55 -7.00 3.53 0.61
CA LYS A 55 -5.76 2.73 0.57
C LYS A 55 -5.93 1.38 1.29
N GLU A 56 -6.56 1.36 2.46
CA GLU A 56 -6.85 0.11 3.19
C GLU A 56 -7.72 -0.84 2.37
N LYS A 57 -8.83 -0.34 1.80
CA LYS A 57 -9.72 -1.15 0.96
C LYS A 57 -9.03 -1.68 -0.29
N VAL A 58 -8.19 -0.87 -0.92
CA VAL A 58 -7.38 -1.28 -2.08
C VAL A 58 -6.37 -2.35 -1.67
N LEU A 59 -5.68 -2.19 -0.55
CA LEU A 59 -4.75 -3.19 -0.02
C LEU A 59 -5.44 -4.53 0.23
N ASP A 60 -6.65 -4.51 0.79
CA ASP A 60 -7.44 -5.73 1.01
C ASP A 60 -7.79 -6.47 -0.29
N GLN A 61 -8.02 -5.76 -1.39
CA GLN A 61 -8.26 -6.37 -2.70
C GLN A 61 -6.97 -6.89 -3.35
N VAL A 62 -5.92 -6.06 -3.36
CA VAL A 62 -4.65 -6.40 -4.02
C VAL A 62 -3.93 -7.53 -3.30
N TYR A 63 -3.95 -7.56 -1.97
CA TYR A 63 -3.26 -8.56 -1.13
C TYR A 63 -4.25 -9.58 -0.55
N LYS A 64 -5.34 -9.85 -1.27
CA LYS A 64 -6.31 -10.87 -0.88
C LYS A 64 -5.61 -12.24 -0.82
N GLY A 65 -5.65 -12.88 0.34
CA GLY A 65 -4.96 -14.15 0.59
C GLY A 65 -3.54 -14.02 1.14
N THR A 66 -2.96 -12.81 1.17
CA THR A 66 -1.70 -12.53 1.88
C THR A 66 -1.97 -12.27 3.38
N PRO A 67 -1.22 -12.88 4.32
CA PRO A 67 -1.30 -12.58 5.74
C PRO A 67 -1.09 -11.10 6.03
N PHE A 68 -1.84 -10.52 6.99
CA PHE A 68 -1.77 -9.09 7.29
C PHE A 68 -0.35 -8.60 7.62
N SER A 69 0.43 -9.39 8.36
CA SER A 69 1.82 -9.06 8.72
C SER A 69 2.81 -9.02 7.55
N GLN A 70 2.45 -9.59 6.39
CA GLN A 70 3.27 -9.58 5.17
C GLN A 70 2.82 -8.49 4.18
N ARG A 71 1.75 -7.75 4.49
CA ARG A 71 1.27 -6.67 3.63
C ARG A 71 2.07 -5.38 3.91
N PRO A 72 2.25 -4.52 2.90
CA PRO A 72 2.84 -3.21 3.13
C PRO A 72 1.94 -2.37 4.06
N SER A 73 2.56 -1.53 4.88
CA SER A 73 1.84 -0.57 5.72
C SER A 73 1.10 0.46 4.86
N VAL A 74 -0.13 0.79 5.23
CA VAL A 74 -0.92 1.84 4.57
C VAL A 74 -0.22 3.20 4.58
N HIS A 75 0.61 3.46 5.58
CA HIS A 75 1.37 4.72 5.70
C HIS A 75 2.64 4.73 4.86
N ALA A 76 3.12 3.56 4.40
CA ALA A 76 4.28 3.47 3.51
C ALA A 76 3.90 3.65 2.03
N LEU A 77 2.64 3.96 1.74
CA LEU A 77 2.08 4.03 0.39
C LEU A 77 1.32 5.32 0.17
N ASP A 78 1.49 5.86 -1.03
CA ASP A 78 0.67 6.93 -1.58
C ASP A 78 -0.35 6.36 -2.58
N LEU A 79 -1.52 6.98 -2.63
CA LEU A 79 -2.56 6.65 -3.62
C LEU A 79 -2.41 7.60 -4.82
N GLU A 80 -2.10 7.05 -5.98
CA GLU A 80 -1.96 7.81 -7.22
C GLU A 80 -3.18 7.61 -8.11
N TRP A 81 -3.90 8.68 -8.44
CA TRP A 81 -4.95 8.66 -9.45
C TRP A 81 -4.37 8.99 -10.84
N ARG A 82 -4.65 8.15 -11.84
CA ARG A 82 -4.18 8.32 -13.22
C ARG A 82 -5.32 8.83 -14.10
N SER A 83 -5.42 10.15 -14.23
CA SER A 83 -6.50 10.83 -14.96
C SER A 83 -6.18 11.01 -16.45
N GLY A 84 -5.65 9.95 -17.08
CA GLY A 84 -5.33 9.91 -18.51
C GLY A 84 -4.54 11.14 -19.00
N LEU A 85 -5.22 12.01 -19.75
CA LEU A 85 -4.64 13.22 -20.36
C LEU A 85 -4.11 14.24 -19.34
N ALA A 86 -4.66 14.27 -18.12
CA ALA A 86 -4.23 15.18 -17.06
C ALA A 86 -3.01 14.65 -16.28
N GLY A 87 -2.49 13.47 -16.64
CA GLY A 87 -1.37 12.83 -15.97
C GLY A 87 -1.80 12.09 -14.71
N HIS A 88 -0.95 12.15 -13.68
CA HIS A 88 -1.18 11.49 -12.39
C HIS A 88 -1.28 12.52 -11.26
N LEU A 89 -2.11 12.22 -10.26
CA LEU A 89 -2.32 13.02 -9.07
C LEU A 89 -2.19 12.13 -7.83
N THR A 90 -1.27 12.47 -6.93
CA THR A 90 -1.19 11.83 -5.62
C THR A 90 -2.28 12.40 -4.70
N LEU A 91 -3.11 11.52 -4.15
CA LEU A 91 -4.16 11.86 -3.21
C LEU A 91 -3.67 11.63 -1.78
N SER A 92 -4.02 12.54 -0.87
CA SER A 92 -3.77 12.40 0.57
C SER A 92 -4.98 12.87 1.39
N ASP A 93 -5.06 12.43 2.65
CA ASP A 93 -6.11 12.87 3.58
C ASP A 93 -6.04 14.37 3.87
N GLU A 94 -4.85 14.96 3.81
CA GLU A 94 -4.66 16.40 3.91
C GLU A 94 -3.64 16.88 2.87
N ASP A 95 -3.95 17.99 2.21
CA ASP A 95 -3.05 18.69 1.30
C ASP A 95 -3.43 20.18 1.18
N LEU A 96 -2.85 20.87 0.18
CA LEU A 96 -3.13 22.28 -0.11
C LEU A 96 -4.56 22.53 -0.60
N THR A 97 -5.29 21.48 -1.00
CA THR A 97 -6.66 21.58 -1.48
C THR A 97 -7.69 21.37 -0.36
N SER A 98 -7.25 20.92 0.82
CA SER A 98 -8.14 20.61 1.95
C SER A 98 -8.94 21.82 2.44
N VAL A 99 -10.24 21.60 2.64
CA VAL A 99 -11.16 22.62 3.14
C VAL A 99 -10.94 22.83 4.65
N THR A 100 -10.74 24.09 5.05
CA THR A 100 -10.62 24.50 6.45
C THR A 100 -11.81 25.38 6.84
N GLN A 101 -12.51 25.04 7.92
CA GLN A 101 -13.65 25.80 8.45
C GLN A 101 -13.51 25.91 9.98
N ASN A 102 -13.60 27.13 10.52
CA ASN A 102 -13.53 27.39 11.97
C ASN A 102 -12.34 26.72 12.67
N HIS A 103 -11.15 26.76 12.06
CA HIS A 103 -9.91 26.10 12.52
C HIS A 103 -9.90 24.57 12.43
N TRP A 104 -10.96 23.93 11.94
CA TRP A 104 -10.98 22.51 11.65
C TRP A 104 -10.65 22.27 10.18
N LYS A 105 -9.68 21.38 9.93
CA LYS A 105 -9.42 20.90 8.57
C LYS A 105 -10.21 19.63 8.33
N ARG A 106 -10.98 19.60 7.25
CA ARG A 106 -11.72 18.40 6.82
C ARG A 106 -10.75 17.46 6.11
N LEU A 107 -10.79 16.17 6.45
CA LEU A 107 -10.06 15.14 5.72
C LEU A 107 -10.62 15.01 4.30
N ASN A 108 -9.73 14.90 3.32
CA ASN A 108 -10.07 14.76 1.93
C ASN A 108 -10.63 13.35 1.66
N THR A 109 -11.65 13.29 0.79
CA THR A 109 -12.31 12.06 0.35
C THR A 109 -12.22 11.91 -1.17
N LEU A 110 -12.66 10.79 -1.75
CA LEU A 110 -12.76 10.68 -3.21
C LEU A 110 -13.69 11.73 -3.83
N GLN A 111 -14.78 12.05 -3.13
CA GLN A 111 -15.72 13.10 -3.51
C GLN A 111 -15.06 14.48 -3.53
N HIS A 112 -14.17 14.77 -2.56
CA HIS A 112 -13.40 16.03 -2.54
C HIS A 112 -12.59 16.24 -3.81
N TYR A 113 -11.88 15.20 -4.25
CA TYR A 113 -11.09 15.23 -5.50
C TYR A 113 -11.92 15.00 -6.77
N LYS A 114 -13.23 14.74 -6.62
CA LYS A 114 -14.16 14.43 -7.72
C LYS A 114 -13.69 13.22 -8.55
N VAL A 115 -13.17 12.19 -7.89
CA VAL A 115 -12.74 10.96 -8.54
C VAL A 115 -13.97 10.25 -9.13
N PRO A 116 -14.01 9.96 -10.44
CA PRO A 116 -15.15 9.31 -11.06
C PRO A 116 -15.17 7.80 -10.80
N ASP A 117 -16.34 7.19 -10.96
CA ASP A 117 -16.45 5.73 -11.04
C ASP A 117 -15.60 5.17 -12.20
N GLY A 118 -14.98 4.01 -11.99
CA GLY A 118 -14.05 3.41 -12.96
C GLY A 118 -12.67 4.07 -13.03
N ALA A 119 -12.37 5.06 -12.19
CA ALA A 119 -11.07 5.72 -12.15
C ALA A 119 -9.90 4.72 -11.97
N THR A 120 -8.82 4.94 -12.73
CA THR A 120 -7.61 4.12 -12.62
C THR A 120 -6.69 4.66 -11.54
N VAL A 121 -6.29 3.83 -10.57
CA VAL A 121 -5.43 4.21 -9.46
C VAL A 121 -4.25 3.26 -9.30
N GLY A 122 -3.19 3.69 -8.61
CA GLY A 122 -2.07 2.84 -8.22
C GLY A 122 -1.65 3.11 -6.78
N LEU A 123 -1.11 2.09 -6.13
CA LEU A 123 -0.38 2.25 -4.86
C LEU A 123 1.11 2.37 -5.18
N VAL A 124 1.72 3.48 -4.79
CA VAL A 124 3.16 3.72 -4.98
C VAL A 124 3.85 3.88 -3.63
N PRO A 125 5.10 3.44 -3.47
CA PRO A 125 5.85 3.66 -2.23
C PRO A 125 5.92 5.15 -1.91
N GLN A 126 5.56 5.51 -0.68
CA GLN A 126 5.67 6.89 -0.20
C GLN A 126 7.15 7.23 -0.02
N LEU A 127 7.66 8.17 -0.82
CA LEU A 127 8.98 8.74 -0.60
C LEU A 127 8.86 9.79 0.51
N HIS A 128 9.47 9.54 1.66
CA HIS A 128 9.54 10.53 2.74
C HIS A 128 10.10 11.85 2.17
N ARG A 129 9.30 12.92 2.20
CA ARG A 129 9.67 14.28 1.74
C ARG A 129 10.75 14.96 2.61
N GLY A 130 11.58 14.18 3.30
CA GLY A 130 12.69 14.62 4.15
C GLY A 130 13.99 13.82 3.96
N SER A 131 14.04 12.84 3.04
CA SER A 131 15.31 12.21 2.66
C SER A 131 15.98 12.99 1.53
N THR A 132 16.38 14.23 1.82
CA THR A 132 17.48 14.86 1.09
C THR A 132 18.73 14.49 1.88
N ILE A 133 19.41 13.40 1.48
CA ILE A 133 20.89 13.22 1.47
C ILE A 133 21.18 11.78 1.01
N SER A 134 21.98 11.70 -0.07
CA SER A 134 22.67 10.52 -0.62
C SER A 134 21.83 9.42 -1.29
N GLN A 135 21.29 9.71 -2.47
CA GLN A 135 21.38 8.73 -3.56
C GLN A 135 22.77 8.82 -4.18
N SER A 136 23.75 8.19 -3.52
CA SER A 136 25.01 7.80 -4.16
C SER A 136 24.91 6.30 -4.47
N LEU A 137 25.13 5.95 -5.73
CA LEU A 137 25.26 4.59 -6.26
C LEU A 137 26.03 3.66 -5.29
N ALA A 138 25.37 2.61 -4.81
CA ALA A 138 25.98 1.32 -4.48
C ALA A 138 24.83 0.28 -4.50
N GLN A 139 24.60 -0.35 -5.65
CA GLN A 139 25.13 -1.68 -5.96
C GLN A 139 24.52 -2.80 -5.10
N ARG A 140 23.73 -3.63 -5.81
CA ARG A 140 23.30 -5.01 -5.57
C ARG A 140 24.06 -5.72 -4.44
N CYS A 141 23.32 -6.23 -3.45
CA CYS A 141 23.77 -7.34 -2.61
C CYS A 141 22.92 -8.59 -2.94
N PRO A 142 23.52 -9.68 -3.44
CA PRO A 142 22.81 -10.95 -3.65
C PRO A 142 22.68 -11.75 -2.34
N LEU A 143 21.74 -12.70 -2.38
CA LEU A 143 21.35 -13.67 -1.36
C LEU A 143 22.34 -14.86 -1.27
N GLY A 144 22.53 -15.39 -0.05
CA GLY A 144 23.32 -16.60 0.29
C GLY A 144 24.60 -16.21 1.02
N GLU A 145 24.98 -16.75 2.18
CA GLU A 145 24.98 -18.16 2.58
C GLU A 145 24.75 -18.30 4.10
N SER A 146 23.97 -19.30 4.51
CA SER A 146 23.79 -19.67 5.92
C SER A 146 24.88 -20.65 6.34
N GLU A 147 25.84 -20.23 7.15
CA GLU A 147 26.76 -21.15 7.82
C GLU A 147 26.18 -21.61 9.17
N SER A 148 25.84 -22.90 9.20
CA SER A 148 25.38 -23.64 10.37
C SER A 148 26.59 -24.16 11.15
N LEU A 149 26.85 -23.64 12.35
CA LEU A 149 27.85 -24.20 13.27
C LEU A 149 27.35 -25.55 13.84
N GLY A 150 27.85 -26.65 13.29
CA GLY A 150 27.81 -27.98 13.92
C GLY A 150 29.11 -28.26 14.70
N PRO A 151 29.09 -29.13 15.73
CA PRO A 151 30.27 -29.44 16.52
C PRO A 151 31.11 -30.52 15.82
N ASP A 152 32.39 -30.25 15.58
CA ASP A 152 33.31 -31.24 15.00
C ASP A 152 33.88 -32.16 16.09
N LEU A 153 33.40 -33.41 16.08
CA LEU A 153 33.98 -34.55 16.78
C LEU A 153 35.06 -35.16 15.87
N GLY A 154 36.33 -34.88 16.16
CA GLY A 154 37.46 -35.46 15.42
C GLY A 154 37.60 -36.99 15.64
N PRO A 155 37.89 -37.80 14.60
CA PRO A 155 38.08 -39.23 14.73
C PRO A 155 39.51 -39.63 15.16
N LEU A 156 39.57 -40.79 15.83
CA LEU A 156 40.77 -41.54 16.19
C LEU A 156 41.40 -42.29 14.98
N GLU A 157 42.69 -42.59 15.15
CA GLU A 157 43.54 -43.61 14.46
C GLU A 157 44.28 -43.15 13.17
N SER A 158 45.54 -43.51 12.89
CA SER A 158 46.64 -44.20 13.59
C SER A 158 47.94 -44.16 12.73
N ARG A 159 49.13 -44.37 13.36
CA ARG A 159 50.43 -44.87 12.80
C ARG A 159 51.23 -43.89 11.88
N LEU A 160 52.56 -43.71 11.90
CA LEU A 160 53.76 -44.50 12.26
C LEU A 160 54.99 -43.56 12.51
N GLY A 161 55.96 -44.04 13.31
CA GLY A 161 57.35 -43.53 13.43
C GLY A 161 57.59 -42.82 14.77
N ARG A 162 58.52 -43.23 15.64
CA ARG A 162 59.78 -43.96 15.48
C ARG A 162 60.09 -44.69 16.79
#